data_AF-A0A949F020-F1
#
_entry.id   AF-A0A949F020-F1
#
_cell.length_a   1.000
_cell.length_b   1.000
_cell.length_c   1.000
_cell.angle_alpha   90.00
_cell.angle_beta   90.00
_cell.angle_gamma   90.00
#
_symmetry.space_group_name_H-M   'P 1'
#
loop_
_entity.id
_entity.type
_entity.pdbx_description
1 polymer ?
#
loop_
_entity_poly.entity_id
_entity_poly.type
_entity_poly.pdbx_seq_one_letter_code
_entity_poly.pdbx_strand_id
1 'polypeptide(L)'
;MNKPPAYVAHVQKESDGESWRLHDLEDHLRCVAKRAKESAAFFGSGEWAELSGLWHDLGKFLKDWQTYLCKKTGYDEDAHIEGYGGRPNHSTAGAVLSLERFRCSPAGRILAYIVAGHHAGLPDWFPNKETGGDLQSRLFDMLSNKVRTGELDEIKQIAKTVPYLSASMPETYPLGCSSPSEAEKSAEHLHLWIRMLFSCLVDADFLDTELFMSPDNAKKRGKYPGIQELLYRFDEYMEQKQRECDSTPINKIRADILKICRSKAELKPGFFSLCVPTGGGKTLSSMAFALTHAFKYGKQRIIMAIPYTSIIEQTAAVYKQVFGEEAVLEHHSNIDPDKED
;
A
#
# COMPACT_ATOMS: atom_id res chain seq x y z
N MET A 1 -3.55 35.82 8.66
CA MET A 1 -3.15 34.53 9.23
C MET A 1 -4.32 33.59 9.05
N ASN A 2 -4.13 32.43 8.40
CA ASN A 2 -5.20 31.44 8.28
C ASN A 2 -5.54 30.92 9.67
N LYS A 3 -6.83 30.86 9.99
CA LYS A 3 -7.32 30.26 11.24
C LYS A 3 -6.88 28.78 11.25
N PRO A 4 -6.37 28.25 12.39
CA PRO A 4 -6.01 26.84 12.47
C PRO A 4 -7.22 25.95 12.14
N PRO A 5 -7.00 24.79 11.52
CA PRO A 5 -8.09 23.84 11.23
C PRO A 5 -8.78 23.42 12.52
N ALA A 6 -10.09 23.19 12.42
CA ALA A 6 -10.90 22.79 13.58
C ALA A 6 -10.60 21.35 14.03
N TYR A 7 -10.13 20.50 13.10
CA TYR A 7 -9.77 19.11 13.35
C TYR A 7 -8.45 18.81 12.64
N VAL A 8 -7.51 18.24 13.38
CA VAL A 8 -6.16 17.98 12.91
C VAL A 8 -5.94 16.48 12.78
N ALA A 9 -5.42 16.04 11.63
CA ALA A 9 -4.99 14.65 11.44
C ALA A 9 -3.58 14.42 11.99
N HIS A 10 -2.67 15.37 11.71
CA HIS A 10 -1.26 15.31 12.06
C HIS A 10 -0.72 16.69 12.41
N VAL A 11 0.31 16.72 13.25
CA VAL A 11 1.00 17.94 13.67
C VAL A 11 2.50 17.73 13.49
N GLN A 12 3.19 18.75 12.98
CA GLN A 12 4.65 18.78 12.91
C GLN A 12 5.17 20.07 13.56
N LYS A 13 6.19 19.93 14.42
CA LYS A 13 6.92 21.07 14.96
C LYS A 13 7.87 21.60 13.90
N GLU A 14 7.85 22.90 13.67
CA GLU A 14 8.74 23.54 12.70
C GLU A 14 10.18 23.63 13.23
N SER A 15 11.12 23.89 12.33
CA SER A 15 12.55 23.95 12.66
C SER A 15 12.92 25.09 13.61
N ASP A 16 12.07 26.11 13.73
CA ASP A 16 12.25 27.21 14.69
C ASP A 16 11.97 26.79 16.15
N GLY A 17 11.33 25.64 16.37
CA GLY A 17 10.99 25.14 17.69
C GLY A 17 9.85 25.89 18.39
N GLU A 18 9.22 26.85 17.72
CA GLU A 18 8.17 27.73 18.29
C GLU A 18 6.86 27.61 17.50
N SER A 19 6.92 27.31 16.20
CA SER A 19 5.75 27.21 15.36
C SER A 19 5.38 25.76 15.00
N TRP A 20 4.12 25.59 14.61
CA TRP A 20 3.53 24.30 14.32
C TRP A 20 2.87 24.31 12.95
N ARG A 21 3.13 23.25 12.19
CA ARG A 21 2.38 22.91 10.97
C ARG A 21 1.26 21.96 11.32
N LEU A 22 0.10 22.18 10.73
CA LEU A 22 -1.11 21.42 10.99
C LEU A 22 -1.61 20.79 9.70
N HIS A 23 -1.83 19.48 9.75
CA HIS A 23 -2.46 18.75 8.68
C HIS A 23 -3.96 18.70 8.97
N ASP A 24 -4.75 19.43 8.17
CA ASP A 24 -6.20 19.41 8.30
C ASP A 24 -6.75 17.99 8.03
N LEU A 25 -7.67 17.54 8.89
CA LEU A 25 -8.22 16.18 8.80
C LEU A 25 -9.07 15.95 7.55
N GLU A 26 -9.82 16.95 7.11
CA GLU A 26 -10.65 16.86 5.92
C GLU A 26 -9.80 16.74 4.65
N ASP A 27 -8.70 17.49 4.59
CA ASP A 27 -7.71 17.41 3.51
C ASP A 27 -7.01 16.05 3.49
N HIS A 28 -6.57 15.57 4.66
CA HIS A 28 -5.94 14.26 4.80
C HIS A 28 -6.86 13.13 4.28
N LEU A 29 -8.11 13.06 4.75
CA LEU A 29 -9.08 12.05 4.29
C LEU A 29 -9.30 12.09 2.77
N ARG A 30 -9.38 13.28 2.17
CA ARG A 30 -9.55 13.45 0.72
C ARG A 30 -8.30 13.02 -0.06
N CYS A 31 -7.13 13.38 0.42
CA CYS A 31 -5.86 13.03 -0.21
C CYS A 31 -5.61 11.52 -0.15
N VAL A 32 -5.83 10.88 1.00
CA VAL A 32 -5.74 9.43 1.16
C VAL A 32 -6.74 8.72 0.26
N ALA A 33 -8.01 9.14 0.27
CA ALA A 33 -9.04 8.56 -0.60
C ALA A 33 -8.69 8.64 -2.08
N LYS A 34 -8.22 9.82 -2.54
CA LYS A 34 -7.81 10.02 -3.93
C LYS A 34 -6.64 9.12 -4.32
N ARG A 35 -5.59 9.08 -3.50
CA ARG A 35 -4.40 8.25 -3.75
C ARG A 35 -4.75 6.76 -3.76
N ALA A 36 -5.54 6.31 -2.78
CA ALA A 36 -5.98 4.92 -2.69
C ALA A 36 -6.80 4.51 -3.91
N LYS A 37 -7.70 5.40 -4.38
CA LYS A 37 -8.48 5.22 -5.62
C LYS A 37 -7.60 5.05 -6.85
N GLU A 38 -6.63 5.95 -7.02
CA GLU A 38 -5.70 5.94 -8.15
C GLU A 38 -4.87 4.63 -8.18
N SER A 39 -4.38 4.19 -7.02
CA SER A 39 -3.66 2.91 -6.89
C SER A 39 -4.56 1.71 -7.22
N ALA A 40 -5.82 1.72 -6.77
CA ALA A 40 -6.74 0.61 -6.98
C ALA A 40 -7.45 0.61 -8.35
N ALA A 41 -7.34 1.70 -9.11
CA ALA A 41 -7.90 1.80 -10.46
C ALA A 41 -7.34 0.73 -11.40
N PHE A 42 -6.06 0.35 -11.23
CA PHE A 42 -5.39 -0.65 -12.07
C PHE A 42 -6.09 -2.03 -12.05
N PHE A 43 -6.76 -2.37 -10.95
CA PHE A 43 -7.49 -3.62 -10.79
C PHE A 43 -9.00 -3.41 -10.59
N GLY A 44 -9.53 -2.27 -11.06
CA GLY A 44 -10.97 -2.00 -11.11
C GLY A 44 -11.65 -1.83 -9.76
N SER A 45 -10.90 -1.44 -8.72
CA SER A 45 -11.43 -1.32 -7.34
C SER A 45 -11.20 0.05 -6.72
N GLY A 46 -11.09 1.08 -7.57
CA GLY A 46 -10.85 2.45 -7.14
C GLY A 46 -11.88 2.95 -6.11
N GLU A 47 -13.17 2.69 -6.33
CA GLU A 47 -14.24 3.13 -5.44
C GLU A 47 -14.15 2.49 -4.04
N TRP A 48 -13.82 1.20 -3.95
CA TRP A 48 -13.60 0.53 -2.67
C TRP A 48 -12.45 1.17 -1.88
N ALA A 49 -11.35 1.47 -2.57
CA ALA A 49 -10.18 2.10 -1.95
C ALA A 49 -10.45 3.56 -1.56
N GLU A 50 -11.21 4.30 -2.37
CA GLU A 50 -11.65 5.67 -2.07
C GLU A 50 -12.47 5.72 -0.78
N LEU A 51 -13.49 4.85 -0.65
CA LEU A 51 -14.30 4.76 0.57
C LEU A 51 -13.45 4.40 1.79
N SER A 52 -12.56 3.42 1.64
CA SER A 52 -11.64 3.03 2.70
C SER A 52 -10.82 4.24 3.16
N GLY A 53 -10.30 5.05 2.23
CA GLY A 53 -9.54 6.26 2.54
C GLY A 53 -10.36 7.37 3.19
N LEU A 54 -11.61 7.60 2.76
CA LEU A 54 -12.49 8.59 3.40
C LEU A 54 -12.88 8.20 4.83
N TRP A 55 -12.90 6.91 5.13
CA TRP A 55 -13.44 6.40 6.39
C TRP A 55 -12.38 6.01 7.43
N HIS A 56 -11.14 5.75 7.00
CA HIS A 56 -10.13 5.12 7.88
C HIS A 56 -9.92 5.87 9.19
N ASP A 57 -9.93 7.19 9.14
CA ASP A 57 -9.57 8.10 10.23
C ASP A 57 -10.75 8.92 10.76
N LEU A 58 -12.01 8.52 10.51
CA LEU A 58 -13.17 9.27 11.00
C LEU A 58 -13.19 9.44 12.53
N GLY A 59 -12.58 8.50 13.27
CA GLY A 59 -12.45 8.61 14.73
C GLY A 59 -11.62 9.82 15.17
N LYS A 60 -10.78 10.38 14.29
CA LYS A 60 -10.01 11.59 14.59
C LYS A 60 -10.89 12.84 14.77
N PHE A 61 -12.15 12.84 14.32
CA PHE A 61 -13.09 13.93 14.60
C PHE A 61 -13.55 13.97 16.07
N LEU A 62 -13.35 12.89 16.84
CA LEU A 62 -13.76 12.84 18.25
C LEU A 62 -12.91 13.79 19.11
N LYS A 63 -13.54 14.40 20.10
CA LYS A 63 -12.89 15.36 21.01
C LYS A 63 -11.74 14.73 21.78
N ASP A 64 -11.91 13.49 22.23
CA ASP A 64 -10.88 12.74 22.97
C ASP A 64 -9.62 12.53 22.14
N TRP A 65 -9.78 12.24 20.84
CA TRP A 65 -8.65 12.12 19.92
C TRP A 65 -7.93 13.46 19.73
N GLN A 66 -8.67 14.54 19.46
CA GLN A 66 -8.08 15.88 19.27
C GLN A 66 -7.32 16.32 20.54
N THR A 67 -7.90 16.07 21.72
CA THR A 67 -7.25 16.35 23.01
C THR A 67 -5.98 15.54 23.20
N TYR A 68 -6.01 14.24 22.87
CA TYR A 68 -4.85 13.37 22.91
C TYR A 68 -3.74 13.87 21.97
N LEU A 69 -4.07 14.25 20.74
CA LEU A 69 -3.10 14.75 19.75
C LEU A 69 -2.38 16.01 20.25
N CYS A 70 -3.12 16.99 20.78
CA CYS A 70 -2.52 18.21 21.35
C CYS A 70 -1.55 17.88 22.48
N LYS A 71 -1.98 17.02 23.43
CA LYS A 71 -1.14 16.59 24.56
C LYS A 71 0.11 15.82 24.12
N LYS A 72 -0.02 14.89 23.18
CA LYS A 72 1.09 14.02 22.75
C LYS A 72 2.15 14.78 21.97
N THR A 73 1.73 15.83 21.25
CA THR A 73 2.62 16.63 20.40
C THR A 73 3.15 17.87 21.12
N GLY A 74 2.42 18.41 22.11
CA GLY A 74 2.73 19.69 22.75
C GLY A 74 2.27 20.90 21.94
N TYR A 75 1.34 20.70 21.00
CA TYR A 75 0.75 21.77 20.17
C TYR A 75 -0.11 22.77 20.97
N ASP A 76 -0.43 22.45 22.22
CA ASP A 76 -1.18 23.32 23.13
C ASP A 76 -0.46 23.41 24.49
N GLU A 77 0.04 24.60 24.84
CA GLU A 77 0.77 24.86 26.10
C GLU A 77 -0.15 24.83 27.33
N ASP A 78 -1.46 25.03 27.17
CA ASP A 78 -2.46 24.98 28.24
C ASP A 78 -2.95 23.55 28.53
N ALA A 79 -2.44 22.55 27.81
CA ALA A 79 -2.77 21.15 28.02
C ALA A 79 -2.10 20.61 29.30
N HIS A 80 -2.69 20.91 30.46
CA HIS A 80 -2.26 20.39 31.75
C HIS A 80 -2.06 18.86 31.74
N ILE A 81 -0.89 18.44 32.21
CA ILE A 81 -0.41 17.05 32.27
C ILE A 81 -1.01 16.38 33.49
N GLU A 82 -2.28 15.95 33.42
CA GLU A 82 -2.80 14.97 34.39
C GLU A 82 -3.74 13.96 33.70
N GLY A 83 -3.42 12.67 33.87
CA GLY A 83 -4.43 11.62 34.07
C GLY A 83 -5.20 11.04 32.86
N TYR A 84 -4.64 10.93 31.65
CA TYR A 84 -5.30 10.16 30.59
C TYR A 84 -4.66 8.78 30.36
N GLY A 85 -5.52 7.77 30.21
CA GLY A 85 -5.16 6.40 29.82
C GLY A 85 -4.58 6.34 28.41
N GLY A 86 -4.28 5.13 27.94
CA GLY A 86 -3.59 4.88 26.66
C GLY A 86 -4.21 5.54 25.42
N ARG A 87 -3.53 5.43 24.27
CA ARG A 87 -3.94 6.02 22.99
C ARG A 87 -5.43 5.72 22.68
N PRO A 88 -6.31 6.73 22.52
CA PRO A 88 -7.70 6.51 22.15
C PRO A 88 -7.80 5.76 20.83
N ASN A 89 -8.84 4.94 20.66
CA ASN A 89 -9.10 4.30 19.38
C ASN A 89 -9.64 5.34 18.39
N HIS A 90 -9.11 5.36 17.18
CA HIS A 90 -9.64 6.20 16.10
C HIS A 90 -9.95 5.41 14.81
N SER A 91 -9.61 4.12 14.77
CA SER A 91 -9.75 3.26 13.58
C SER A 91 -11.08 2.53 13.51
N THR A 92 -11.87 2.52 14.57
CA THR A 92 -13.16 1.80 14.64
C THR A 92 -14.32 2.55 14.01
N ALA A 93 -14.36 3.88 14.12
CA ALA A 93 -15.53 4.66 13.70
C ALA A 93 -15.92 4.47 12.23
N GLY A 94 -14.93 4.47 11.32
CA GLY A 94 -15.18 4.22 9.89
C GLY A 94 -15.60 2.78 9.60
N ALA A 95 -15.11 1.81 10.37
CA ALA A 95 -15.50 0.42 10.25
C ALA A 95 -16.95 0.21 10.71
N VAL A 96 -17.33 0.82 11.83
CA VAL A 96 -18.71 0.88 12.34
C VAL A 96 -19.64 1.53 11.32
N LEU A 97 -19.22 2.64 10.70
CA LEU A 97 -19.99 3.31 9.64
C LEU A 97 -20.27 2.37 8.48
N SER A 98 -19.27 1.63 8.02
CA SER A 98 -19.44 0.65 6.95
C SER A 98 -20.47 -0.42 7.31
N LEU A 99 -20.39 -0.98 8.53
CA LEU A 99 -21.32 -2.01 8.99
C LEU A 99 -22.75 -1.48 9.12
N GLU A 100 -22.95 -0.30 9.70
CA GLU A 100 -24.27 0.32 9.84
C GLU A 100 -24.88 0.62 8.47
N ARG A 101 -24.12 1.33 7.63
CA ARG A 101 -24.59 1.84 6.34
C ARG A 101 -24.92 0.72 5.36
N PHE A 102 -24.13 -0.34 5.40
CA PHE A 102 -24.30 -1.50 4.53
C PHE A 102 -24.92 -2.70 5.25
N ARG A 103 -25.62 -2.47 6.37
CA ARG A 103 -26.45 -3.43 7.09
C ARG A 103 -25.73 -4.77 7.36
N CYS A 104 -24.46 -4.67 7.77
CA CYS A 104 -23.58 -5.82 8.06
C CYS A 104 -23.43 -6.82 6.90
N SER A 105 -23.67 -6.39 5.66
CA SER A 105 -23.46 -7.19 4.45
C SER A 105 -21.99 -7.65 4.31
N PRO A 106 -21.71 -8.71 3.54
CA PRO A 106 -20.33 -9.15 3.29
C PRO A 106 -19.43 -8.02 2.78
N ALA A 107 -19.94 -7.21 1.86
CA ALA A 107 -19.29 -6.01 1.36
C ALA A 107 -18.98 -4.98 2.46
N GLY A 108 -19.95 -4.68 3.33
CA GLY A 108 -19.73 -3.80 4.48
C GLY A 108 -18.69 -4.32 5.47
N ARG A 109 -18.64 -5.64 5.67
CA ARG A 109 -17.62 -6.28 6.53
C ARG A 109 -16.23 -6.18 5.93
N ILE A 110 -16.08 -6.30 4.61
CA ILE A 110 -14.79 -6.15 3.92
C ILE A 110 -14.22 -4.75 4.13
N LEU A 111 -15.03 -3.72 3.91
CA LEU A 111 -14.62 -2.33 4.17
C LEU A 111 -14.31 -2.10 5.65
N ALA A 112 -15.12 -2.65 6.56
CA ALA A 112 -14.86 -2.56 8.00
C ALA A 112 -13.53 -3.21 8.40
N TYR A 113 -13.19 -4.34 7.77
CA TYR A 113 -11.96 -5.07 7.99
C TYR A 113 -10.73 -4.27 7.57
N ILE A 114 -10.77 -3.69 6.36
CA ILE A 114 -9.70 -2.86 5.79
C ILE A 114 -9.52 -1.59 6.64
N VAL A 115 -10.61 -0.90 6.95
CA VAL A 115 -10.59 0.34 7.72
C VAL A 115 -10.08 0.10 9.13
N ALA A 116 -10.58 -0.89 9.87
CA ALA A 116 -10.15 -1.07 11.25
C ALA A 116 -8.68 -1.48 11.40
N GLY A 117 -8.12 -2.15 10.39
CA GLY A 117 -6.76 -2.69 10.40
C GLY A 117 -5.65 -1.72 9.99
N HIS A 118 -5.97 -0.51 9.49
CA HIS A 118 -5.00 0.34 8.78
C HIS A 118 -3.72 0.71 9.54
N HIS A 119 -3.70 0.59 10.88
CA HIS A 119 -2.47 0.79 11.68
C HIS A 119 -1.88 -0.47 12.30
N ALA A 120 -2.69 -1.52 12.52
CA ALA A 120 -2.29 -2.69 13.29
C ALA A 120 -2.11 -3.95 12.44
N GLY A 121 -2.34 -3.85 11.12
CA GLY A 121 -2.50 -5.00 10.25
C GLY A 121 -3.94 -5.53 10.28
N LEU A 122 -4.22 -6.54 9.46
CA LEU A 122 -5.54 -7.15 9.36
C LEU A 122 -5.75 -8.14 10.54
N PRO A 123 -6.57 -7.80 11.55
CA PRO A 123 -6.78 -8.65 12.72
C PRO A 123 -7.63 -9.87 12.39
N ASP A 124 -7.61 -10.93 13.19
CA ASP A 124 -8.61 -11.99 13.05
C ASP A 124 -10.03 -11.44 13.26
N TRP A 125 -10.99 -11.90 12.46
CA TRP A 125 -12.38 -11.48 12.62
C TRP A 125 -13.00 -12.06 13.90
N PHE A 126 -12.72 -13.34 14.16
CA PHE A 126 -13.25 -14.08 15.30
C PHE A 126 -12.21 -14.19 16.42
N PRO A 127 -12.66 -14.29 17.69
CA PRO A 127 -11.77 -14.56 18.80
C PRO A 127 -10.98 -15.85 18.60
N ASN A 128 -9.66 -15.77 18.70
CA ASN A 128 -8.79 -16.94 18.89
C ASN A 128 -8.21 -16.87 20.31
N LYS A 129 -8.07 -18.02 20.97
CA LYS A 129 -7.53 -18.11 22.33
C LYS A 129 -6.03 -17.83 22.40
N GLU A 130 -5.33 -17.99 21.26
CA GLU A 130 -3.87 -17.86 21.17
C GLU A 130 -3.42 -16.48 20.68
N THR A 131 -4.26 -15.74 19.96
CA THR A 131 -3.97 -14.39 19.47
C THR A 131 -4.80 -13.36 20.24
N GLY A 132 -4.17 -12.30 20.75
CA GLY A 132 -4.85 -11.28 21.54
C GLY A 132 -5.83 -10.44 20.70
N GLY A 133 -7.10 -10.37 21.13
CA GLY A 133 -8.13 -9.42 20.70
C GLY A 133 -8.58 -9.48 19.23
N ASP A 134 -9.84 -9.82 18.97
CA ASP A 134 -10.42 -9.91 17.61
C ASP A 134 -11.13 -8.64 17.14
N LEU A 135 -11.44 -8.54 15.85
CA LEU A 135 -12.15 -7.39 15.30
C LEU A 135 -13.63 -7.36 15.69
N GLN A 136 -14.29 -8.53 15.76
CA GLN A 136 -15.72 -8.58 16.07
C GLN A 136 -16.00 -7.97 17.45
N SER A 137 -15.23 -8.32 18.47
CA SER A 137 -15.36 -7.79 19.82
C SER A 137 -15.08 -6.27 19.91
N ARG A 138 -14.28 -5.72 18.98
CA ARG A 138 -14.03 -4.27 18.87
C ARG A 138 -15.20 -3.52 18.23
N LEU A 139 -15.87 -4.13 17.24
CA LEU A 139 -16.94 -3.49 16.47
C LEU A 139 -18.35 -3.76 17.02
N PHE A 140 -18.53 -4.85 17.76
CA PHE A 140 -19.82 -5.29 18.29
C PHE A 140 -19.84 -5.31 19.83
N ASP A 141 -21.00 -5.02 20.39
CA ASP A 141 -21.35 -5.46 21.73
C ASP A 141 -21.73 -6.93 21.67
N MET A 142 -20.91 -7.78 22.30
CA MET A 142 -21.06 -9.23 22.26
C MET A 142 -22.29 -9.74 23.02
N LEU A 143 -22.84 -8.97 23.96
CA LEU A 143 -24.05 -9.36 24.70
C LEU A 143 -25.30 -9.09 23.87
N SER A 144 -25.35 -7.93 23.21
CA SER A 144 -26.52 -7.52 22.41
C SER A 144 -26.42 -7.89 20.93
N ASN A 145 -25.24 -8.34 20.48
CA ASN A 145 -24.89 -8.59 19.07
C ASN A 145 -25.18 -7.38 18.16
N LYS A 146 -25.01 -6.17 18.68
CA LYS A 146 -25.21 -4.91 17.96
C LYS A 146 -23.88 -4.23 17.70
N VAL A 147 -23.78 -3.54 16.56
CA VAL A 147 -22.62 -2.70 16.24
C VAL A 147 -22.53 -1.58 17.28
N ARG A 148 -21.32 -1.25 17.76
CA ARG A 148 -21.05 -0.18 18.72
C ARG A 148 -21.08 1.18 18.02
N THR A 149 -22.24 1.83 17.97
CA THR A 149 -22.42 3.09 17.22
C THR A 149 -22.09 4.37 18.00
N GLY A 150 -21.80 4.30 19.30
CA GLY A 150 -21.65 5.50 20.16
C GLY A 150 -20.74 6.58 19.58
N GLU A 151 -19.48 6.24 19.28
CA GLU A 151 -18.52 7.16 18.63
C GLU A 151 -19.01 7.67 17.27
N LEU A 152 -19.63 6.80 16.48
CA LEU A 152 -20.16 7.17 15.17
C LEU A 152 -21.34 8.15 15.28
N ASP A 153 -22.19 7.97 16.28
CA ASP A 153 -23.34 8.85 16.52
C ASP A 153 -22.90 10.26 16.92
N GLU A 154 -21.81 10.39 17.69
CA GLU A 154 -21.14 11.67 17.93
C GLU A 154 -20.58 12.29 16.65
N ILE A 155 -19.87 11.50 15.84
CA ILE A 155 -19.30 11.94 14.55
C ILE A 155 -20.39 12.45 13.60
N LYS A 156 -21.56 11.80 13.56
CA LYS A 156 -22.72 12.23 12.74
C LYS A 156 -23.26 13.61 13.13
N GLN A 157 -23.07 14.06 14.38
CA GLN A 157 -23.51 15.39 14.81
C GLN A 157 -22.55 16.51 14.36
N ILE A 158 -21.34 16.17 13.93
CA ILE A 158 -20.34 17.14 13.49
C ILE A 158 -20.66 17.54 12.04
N ALA A 159 -21.12 18.76 11.80
CA ALA A 159 -21.54 19.19 10.46
C ALA A 159 -20.48 18.99 9.35
N LYS A 160 -19.19 19.12 9.68
CA LYS A 160 -18.07 18.89 8.74
C LYS A 160 -17.95 17.45 8.26
N THR A 161 -18.49 16.46 8.99
CA THR A 161 -18.35 15.05 8.63
C THR A 161 -19.34 14.63 7.54
N VAL A 162 -20.45 15.35 7.37
CA VAL A 162 -21.56 15.04 6.45
C VAL A 162 -21.11 14.61 5.04
N PRO A 163 -20.14 15.28 4.38
CA PRO A 163 -19.65 14.88 3.05
C PRO A 163 -18.99 13.50 3.01
N TYR A 164 -18.52 12.99 4.14
CA TYR A 164 -17.77 11.72 4.26
C TYR A 164 -18.66 10.56 4.69
N LEU A 165 -19.84 10.82 5.26
CA LEU A 165 -20.73 9.79 5.80
C LEU A 165 -21.64 9.15 4.76
N SER A 166 -21.80 9.81 3.61
CA SER A 166 -22.85 9.52 2.64
C SER A 166 -22.35 8.97 1.31
N ALA A 167 -21.82 7.73 1.31
CA ALA A 167 -21.42 7.05 0.08
C ALA A 167 -22.32 5.87 -0.32
N SER A 168 -22.43 5.58 -1.60
CA SER A 168 -23.05 4.34 -2.10
C SER A 168 -22.10 3.16 -1.95
N MET A 169 -22.67 1.95 -1.97
CA MET A 169 -21.84 0.74 -2.12
C MET A 169 -21.19 0.78 -3.51
N PRO A 170 -19.89 0.48 -3.64
CA PRO A 170 -19.27 0.30 -4.95
C PRO A 170 -19.93 -0.84 -5.73
N GLU A 171 -20.06 -0.68 -7.05
CA GLU A 171 -20.71 -1.69 -7.91
C GLU A 171 -19.73 -2.74 -8.44
N THR A 172 -18.42 -2.51 -8.28
CA THR A 172 -17.38 -3.40 -8.82
C THR A 172 -17.17 -4.64 -7.94
N TYR A 173 -16.80 -5.74 -8.60
CA TYR A 173 -16.53 -7.03 -7.96
C TYR A 173 -15.06 -7.18 -7.53
N PRO A 174 -14.77 -8.14 -6.63
CA PRO A 174 -13.40 -8.52 -6.31
C PRO A 174 -12.57 -8.87 -7.54
N LEU A 175 -11.26 -8.66 -7.43
CA LEU A 175 -10.30 -8.96 -8.50
C LEU A 175 -10.45 -10.40 -9.01
N GLY A 176 -10.63 -10.54 -10.32
CA GLY A 176 -10.77 -11.86 -10.95
C GLY A 176 -12.17 -12.44 -10.88
N CYS A 177 -13.17 -11.67 -10.43
CA CYS A 177 -14.58 -12.08 -10.41
C CYS A 177 -15.42 -11.20 -11.33
N SER A 178 -16.39 -11.83 -12.02
CA SER A 178 -17.33 -11.15 -12.93
C SER A 178 -18.76 -11.12 -12.39
N SER A 179 -19.02 -11.71 -11.22
CA SER A 179 -20.32 -11.69 -10.55
C SER A 179 -20.20 -11.87 -9.03
N PRO A 180 -21.23 -11.49 -8.25
CA PRO A 180 -21.27 -11.76 -6.80
C PRO A 180 -21.14 -13.25 -6.46
N SER A 181 -21.82 -14.12 -7.23
CA SER A 181 -21.81 -15.57 -6.99
C SER A 181 -20.45 -16.22 -7.18
N GLU A 182 -19.59 -15.63 -8.01
CA GLU A 182 -18.22 -16.09 -8.24
C GLU A 182 -17.30 -15.61 -7.12
N ALA A 183 -17.47 -14.34 -6.71
CA ALA A 183 -16.76 -13.76 -5.58
C ALA A 183 -17.00 -14.52 -4.27
N GLU A 184 -18.25 -14.94 -4.03
CA GLU A 184 -18.63 -15.75 -2.86
C GLU A 184 -17.94 -17.13 -2.83
N LYS A 185 -17.60 -17.69 -3.99
CA LYS A 185 -17.00 -19.02 -4.12
C LYS A 185 -15.47 -19.00 -4.16
N SER A 186 -14.85 -17.85 -4.41
CA SER A 186 -13.39 -17.75 -4.58
C SER A 186 -12.72 -17.09 -3.37
N ALA A 187 -12.46 -17.89 -2.34
CA ALA A 187 -11.74 -17.44 -1.15
C ALA A 187 -10.35 -16.86 -1.47
N GLU A 188 -9.64 -17.46 -2.45
CA GLU A 188 -8.32 -17.02 -2.89
C GLU A 188 -8.34 -15.62 -3.51
N HIS A 189 -9.25 -15.40 -4.46
CA HIS A 189 -9.42 -14.07 -5.08
C HIS A 189 -9.84 -13.03 -4.04
N LEU A 190 -10.76 -13.39 -3.15
CA LEU A 190 -11.27 -12.48 -2.12
C LEU A 190 -10.18 -12.05 -1.14
N HIS A 191 -9.38 -12.98 -0.60
CA HIS A 191 -8.33 -12.60 0.35
C HIS A 191 -7.25 -11.74 -0.31
N LEU A 192 -6.91 -12.01 -1.57
CA LEU A 192 -5.87 -11.28 -2.28
C LEU A 192 -6.35 -9.87 -2.56
N TRP A 193 -7.60 -9.75 -3.00
CA TRP A 193 -8.25 -8.48 -3.25
C TRP A 193 -8.34 -7.62 -1.97
N ILE A 194 -8.73 -8.19 -0.83
CA ILE A 194 -8.74 -7.49 0.47
C ILE A 194 -7.33 -6.98 0.82
N ARG A 195 -6.29 -7.81 0.67
CA ARG A 195 -4.89 -7.40 0.93
C ARG A 195 -4.42 -6.31 -0.03
N MET A 196 -4.83 -6.35 -1.29
CA MET A 196 -4.52 -5.30 -2.26
C MET A 196 -5.20 -3.97 -1.91
N LEU A 197 -6.49 -3.99 -1.54
CA LEU A 197 -7.20 -2.80 -1.07
C LEU A 197 -6.59 -2.24 0.22
N PHE A 198 -6.29 -3.11 1.18
CA PHE A 198 -5.59 -2.75 2.41
C PHE A 198 -4.24 -2.10 2.11
N SER A 199 -3.45 -2.69 1.22
CA SER A 199 -2.18 -2.11 0.78
C SER A 199 -2.36 -0.74 0.12
N CYS A 200 -3.41 -0.53 -0.68
CA CYS A 200 -3.69 0.77 -1.29
C CYS A 200 -4.04 1.83 -0.23
N LEU A 201 -4.84 1.46 0.79
CA LEU A 201 -5.18 2.36 1.89
C LEU A 201 -3.95 2.74 2.71
N VAL A 202 -3.19 1.74 3.16
CA VAL A 202 -2.00 1.95 4.00
C VAL A 202 -0.93 2.74 3.24
N ASP A 203 -0.65 2.40 1.98
CA ASP A 203 0.32 3.16 1.17
C ASP A 203 -0.13 4.61 0.99
N ALA A 204 -1.44 4.85 0.75
CA ALA A 204 -1.98 6.20 0.62
C ALA A 204 -1.88 7.02 1.92
N ASP A 205 -2.22 6.45 3.07
CA ASP A 205 -2.10 7.08 4.39
C ASP A 205 -0.64 7.45 4.72
N PHE A 206 0.28 6.51 4.49
CA PHE A 206 1.71 6.74 4.71
C PHE A 206 2.28 7.80 3.77
N LEU A 207 1.94 7.79 2.48
CA LEU A 207 2.45 8.75 1.50
C LEU A 207 1.91 10.16 1.74
N ASP A 208 0.67 10.29 2.20
CA ASP A 208 0.08 11.58 2.56
C ASP A 208 0.70 12.13 3.85
N THR A 209 0.88 11.27 4.86
CA THR A 209 1.60 11.61 6.09
C THR A 209 3.06 11.99 5.81
N GLU A 210 3.76 11.24 4.95
CA GLU A 210 5.15 11.55 4.55
C GLU A 210 5.25 12.89 3.84
N LEU A 211 4.33 13.19 2.91
CA LEU A 211 4.30 14.46 2.21
C LEU A 211 4.17 15.64 3.19
N PHE A 212 3.34 15.47 4.22
CA PHE A 212 3.19 16.47 5.28
C PHE A 212 4.43 16.57 6.18
N MET A 213 4.90 15.44 6.72
CA MET A 213 5.97 15.38 7.73
C MET A 213 7.38 15.58 7.16
N SER A 214 7.60 15.21 5.91
CA SER A 214 8.93 15.14 5.29
C SER A 214 8.84 15.42 3.79
N PRO A 215 8.44 16.65 3.39
CA PRO A 215 8.21 16.99 1.99
C PRO A 215 9.45 16.76 1.11
N ASP A 216 10.65 16.91 1.66
CA ASP A 216 11.89 16.67 0.91
C ASP A 216 12.17 15.18 0.66
N ASN A 217 11.71 14.28 1.53
CA ASN A 217 11.73 12.84 1.25
C ASN A 217 10.67 12.47 0.21
N ALA A 218 9.46 13.03 0.34
CA ALA A 218 8.39 12.82 -0.65
C ALA A 218 8.83 13.24 -2.07
N LYS A 219 9.56 14.36 -2.20
CA LYS A 219 10.11 14.83 -3.50
C LYS A 219 11.12 13.89 -4.16
N LYS A 220 11.74 12.97 -3.40
CA LYS A 220 12.68 11.97 -3.94
C LYS A 220 11.95 10.82 -4.62
N ARG A 221 10.66 10.60 -4.34
CA ARG A 221 9.86 9.52 -4.93
C ARG A 221 9.33 9.89 -6.32
N GLY A 222 8.99 8.88 -7.12
CA GLY A 222 8.12 9.04 -8.29
C GLY A 222 8.78 9.48 -9.59
N LYS A 223 10.08 9.24 -9.77
CA LYS A 223 10.85 9.58 -11.00
C LYS A 223 11.53 8.38 -11.64
N TYR A 224 10.92 7.20 -11.48
CA TYR A 224 11.48 5.97 -12.02
C TYR A 224 11.27 5.92 -13.53
N PRO A 225 12.29 5.49 -14.31
CA PRO A 225 12.13 5.31 -15.74
C PRO A 225 11.04 4.27 -16.04
N GLY A 226 10.26 4.53 -17.09
CA GLY A 226 9.23 3.59 -17.55
C GLY A 226 9.84 2.33 -18.17
N ILE A 227 9.05 1.26 -18.30
CA ILE A 227 9.51 -0.01 -18.91
C ILE A 227 10.12 0.18 -20.30
N GLN A 228 9.58 1.09 -21.11
CA GLN A 228 10.13 1.39 -22.44
C GLN A 228 11.55 1.96 -22.37
N GLU A 229 11.79 2.91 -21.46
CA GLU A 229 13.10 3.50 -21.26
C GLU A 229 14.09 2.49 -20.68
N LEU A 230 13.65 1.66 -19.73
CA LEU A 230 14.45 0.56 -19.21
C LEU A 230 14.84 -0.44 -20.29
N LEU A 231 13.91 -0.80 -21.19
CA LEU A 231 14.18 -1.68 -22.33
C LEU A 231 15.21 -1.05 -23.29
N TYR A 232 15.09 0.25 -23.57
CA TYR A 232 16.06 0.97 -24.38
C TYR A 232 17.47 0.94 -23.77
N ARG A 233 17.61 1.33 -22.50
CA ARG A 233 18.90 1.31 -21.77
C ARG A 233 19.51 -0.10 -21.74
N PHE A 234 18.66 -1.12 -21.57
CA PHE A 234 19.08 -2.52 -21.62
C PHE A 234 19.62 -2.92 -23.00
N ASP A 235 18.93 -2.52 -24.06
CA ASP A 235 19.32 -2.85 -25.43
C ASP A 235 20.65 -2.19 -25.80
N GLU A 236 20.84 -0.91 -25.46
CA GLU A 236 22.13 -0.21 -25.64
C GLU A 236 23.28 -0.92 -24.91
N TYR A 237 23.06 -1.27 -23.63
CA TYR A 237 24.05 -2.00 -22.84
C TYR A 237 24.40 -3.36 -23.47
N MET A 238 23.39 -4.11 -23.91
CA MET A 238 23.60 -5.43 -24.51
C MET A 238 24.31 -5.35 -25.85
N GLU A 239 24.00 -4.36 -26.69
CA GLU A 239 24.72 -4.12 -27.94
C GLU A 239 26.20 -3.78 -27.70
N GLN A 240 26.47 -2.86 -26.77
CA GLN A 240 27.85 -2.52 -26.41
C GLN A 240 28.61 -3.76 -25.91
N LYS A 241 28.00 -4.50 -24.98
CA LYS A 241 28.59 -5.72 -24.42
C LYS A 241 28.88 -6.78 -25.47
N GLN A 242 28.02 -6.90 -26.50
CA GLN A 242 28.26 -7.81 -27.62
C GLN A 242 29.39 -7.33 -28.54
N ARG A 243 29.49 -6.01 -28.79
CA ARG A 243 30.58 -5.42 -29.59
C ARG A 243 31.95 -5.59 -28.92
N GLU A 244 32.01 -5.47 -27.61
CA GLU A 244 33.26 -5.51 -26.84
C GLU A 244 33.70 -6.93 -26.45
N CYS A 245 32.85 -7.95 -26.63
CA CYS A 245 33.18 -9.30 -26.20
C CYS A 245 33.96 -10.11 -27.25
N ASP A 246 34.87 -10.96 -26.77
CA ASP A 246 35.54 -11.93 -27.62
C ASP A 246 34.55 -12.96 -28.20
N SER A 247 34.74 -13.33 -29.47
CA SER A 247 33.95 -14.37 -30.14
C SER A 247 34.35 -15.79 -29.67
N THR A 248 34.05 -16.10 -28.41
CA THR A 248 34.24 -17.42 -27.81
C THR A 248 33.01 -18.32 -28.03
N PRO A 249 33.15 -19.66 -28.02
CA PRO A 249 32.01 -20.58 -28.09
C PRO A 249 30.94 -20.30 -27.01
N ILE A 250 31.37 -19.94 -25.79
CA ILE A 250 30.43 -19.62 -24.70
C ILE A 250 29.67 -18.32 -24.96
N ASN A 251 30.28 -17.30 -25.55
CA ASN A 251 29.59 -16.05 -25.88
C ASN A 251 28.58 -16.23 -27.02
N LYS A 252 28.83 -17.14 -27.97
CA LYS A 252 27.83 -17.54 -28.97
C LYS A 252 26.60 -18.18 -28.32
N ILE A 253 26.82 -19.14 -27.41
CA ILE A 253 25.73 -19.78 -26.65
C ILE A 253 24.93 -18.74 -25.84
N ARG A 254 25.62 -17.80 -25.17
CA ARG A 254 24.95 -16.71 -24.43
C ARG A 254 24.10 -15.83 -25.34
N ALA A 255 24.59 -15.50 -26.54
CA ALA A 255 23.83 -14.73 -27.54
C ALA A 255 22.60 -15.49 -28.03
N ASP A 256 22.72 -16.80 -28.26
CA ASP A 256 21.59 -17.66 -28.65
C ASP A 256 20.52 -17.74 -27.55
N ILE A 257 20.94 -17.89 -26.29
CA ILE A 257 20.04 -17.89 -25.12
C ILE A 257 19.29 -16.55 -25.03
N LEU A 258 20.00 -15.42 -25.16
CA LEU A 258 19.39 -14.09 -25.16
C LEU A 258 18.33 -13.96 -26.26
N LYS A 259 18.64 -14.41 -27.48
CA LYS A 259 17.71 -14.39 -28.63
C LYS A 259 16.46 -15.24 -28.35
N ILE A 260 16.63 -16.43 -27.76
CA ILE A 260 15.52 -17.29 -27.36
C ILE A 260 14.65 -16.59 -26.31
N CYS A 261 15.25 -15.99 -25.27
CA CYS A 261 14.51 -15.25 -24.25
C CYS A 261 13.68 -14.10 -24.83
N ARG A 262 14.24 -13.29 -25.73
CA ARG A 262 13.46 -12.24 -26.43
C ARG A 262 12.32 -12.80 -27.25
N SER A 263 12.57 -13.86 -28.04
CA SER A 263 11.53 -14.51 -28.84
C SER A 263 10.40 -15.08 -28.00
N LYS A 264 10.70 -15.66 -26.82
CA LYS A 264 9.70 -16.25 -25.92
C LYS A 264 8.90 -15.19 -25.16
N ALA A 265 9.41 -13.96 -25.03
CA ALA A 265 8.68 -12.86 -24.41
C ALA A 265 7.37 -12.51 -25.14
N GLU A 266 7.26 -12.89 -26.41
CA GLU A 266 6.06 -12.74 -27.22
C GLU A 266 4.88 -13.62 -26.78
N LEU A 267 5.13 -14.70 -26.02
CA LEU A 267 4.10 -15.60 -25.54
C LEU A 267 3.12 -14.90 -24.59
N LYS A 268 1.89 -15.42 -24.48
CA LYS A 268 0.86 -14.86 -23.58
C LYS A 268 1.32 -14.91 -22.12
N PRO A 269 0.93 -13.96 -21.26
CA PRO A 269 1.32 -13.96 -19.85
C PRO A 269 1.00 -15.29 -19.15
N GLY A 270 1.93 -15.75 -18.32
CA GLY A 270 1.85 -17.04 -17.65
C GLY A 270 3.16 -17.39 -16.93
N PHE A 271 3.35 -18.67 -16.64
CA PHE A 271 4.55 -19.18 -15.99
C PHE A 271 5.58 -19.67 -17.02
N PHE A 272 6.84 -19.29 -16.82
CA PHE A 272 7.94 -19.64 -17.70
C PHE A 272 9.13 -20.12 -16.88
N SER A 273 9.84 -21.13 -17.40
CA SER A 273 11.04 -21.68 -16.79
C SER A 273 12.24 -21.49 -17.72
N LEU A 274 13.34 -20.95 -17.18
CA LEU A 274 14.60 -20.79 -17.88
C LEU A 274 15.65 -21.75 -17.30
N CYS A 275 15.93 -22.84 -18.02
CA CYS A 275 16.95 -23.81 -17.63
C CYS A 275 18.25 -23.53 -18.38
N VAL A 276 19.18 -22.84 -17.70
CA VAL A 276 20.50 -22.49 -18.25
C VAL A 276 21.56 -22.79 -17.20
N PRO A 277 22.70 -23.41 -17.54
CA PRO A 277 23.77 -23.71 -16.58
C PRO A 277 24.40 -22.43 -16.00
N THR A 278 25.18 -22.58 -14.92
CA THR A 278 25.96 -21.48 -14.36
C THR A 278 26.91 -20.91 -15.41
N GLY A 279 27.08 -19.59 -15.43
CA GLY A 279 27.87 -18.91 -16.46
C GLY A 279 27.17 -18.75 -17.82
N GLY A 280 25.99 -19.34 -18.05
CA GLY A 280 25.25 -19.23 -19.32
C GLY A 280 24.48 -17.93 -19.54
N GLY A 281 24.68 -16.91 -18.70
CA GLY A 281 24.04 -15.58 -18.89
C GLY A 281 22.59 -15.49 -18.44
N LYS A 282 22.17 -16.27 -17.42
CA LYS A 282 20.81 -16.29 -16.88
C LYS A 282 20.27 -14.89 -16.55
N THR A 283 21.01 -14.12 -15.75
CA THR A 283 20.57 -12.83 -15.21
C THR A 283 20.13 -11.85 -16.30
N LEU A 284 21.00 -11.56 -17.27
CA LEU A 284 20.69 -10.63 -18.35
C LEU A 284 19.67 -11.23 -19.33
N SER A 285 19.71 -12.53 -19.60
CA SER A 285 18.74 -13.16 -20.52
C SER A 285 17.33 -13.19 -19.94
N SER A 286 17.17 -13.47 -18.64
CA SER A 286 15.87 -13.40 -17.97
C SER A 286 15.36 -11.97 -17.89
N MET A 287 16.23 -10.99 -17.68
CA MET A 287 15.85 -9.57 -17.70
C MET A 287 15.41 -9.12 -19.11
N ALA A 288 16.09 -9.59 -20.17
CA ALA A 288 15.67 -9.34 -21.55
C ALA A 288 14.26 -9.87 -21.83
N PHE A 289 13.96 -11.09 -21.37
CA PHE A 289 12.61 -11.64 -21.43
C PHE A 289 11.63 -10.74 -20.64
N ALA A 290 11.95 -10.41 -19.39
CA ALA A 290 11.08 -9.66 -18.51
C ALA A 290 10.74 -8.27 -19.05
N LEU A 291 11.73 -7.51 -19.54
CA LEU A 291 11.52 -6.17 -20.12
C LEU A 291 10.72 -6.23 -21.42
N THR A 292 11.06 -7.15 -22.32
CA THR A 292 10.33 -7.33 -23.59
C THR A 292 8.87 -7.71 -23.32
N HIS A 293 8.64 -8.64 -22.39
CA HIS A 293 7.31 -9.10 -22.02
C HIS A 293 6.53 -7.99 -21.29
N ALA A 294 7.17 -7.26 -20.38
CA ALA A 294 6.57 -6.14 -19.67
C ALA A 294 6.14 -5.04 -20.64
N PHE A 295 6.99 -4.70 -21.62
CA PHE A 295 6.69 -3.71 -22.64
C PHE A 295 5.48 -4.15 -23.49
N LYS A 296 5.50 -5.39 -24.00
CA LYS A 296 4.42 -5.94 -24.84
C LYS A 296 3.06 -5.95 -24.15
N TYR A 297 3.02 -6.34 -22.88
CA TYR A 297 1.77 -6.51 -22.12
C TYR A 297 1.47 -5.36 -21.16
N GLY A 298 2.10 -4.20 -21.35
CA GLY A 298 1.83 -2.98 -20.58
C GLY A 298 2.04 -3.14 -19.07
N LYS A 299 3.00 -3.96 -18.64
CA LYS A 299 3.36 -4.10 -17.22
C LYS A 299 4.14 -2.86 -16.77
N GLN A 300 4.00 -2.51 -15.50
CA GLN A 300 4.60 -1.28 -14.97
C GLN A 300 5.93 -1.52 -14.23
N ARG A 301 6.16 -2.73 -13.72
CA ARG A 301 7.30 -3.05 -12.86
C ARG A 301 7.79 -4.48 -13.08
N ILE A 302 9.07 -4.72 -12.82
CA ILE A 302 9.68 -6.05 -12.76
C ILE A 302 10.12 -6.26 -11.31
N ILE A 303 9.71 -7.39 -10.72
CA ILE A 303 10.09 -7.78 -9.36
C ILE A 303 10.96 -9.03 -9.48
N MET A 304 12.20 -8.94 -8.97
CA MET A 304 13.16 -10.04 -8.98
C MET A 304 13.29 -10.59 -7.56
N ALA A 305 12.77 -11.80 -7.33
CA ALA A 305 12.97 -12.53 -6.07
C ALA A 305 14.20 -13.42 -6.19
N ILE A 306 15.19 -13.19 -5.32
CA ILE A 306 16.48 -13.90 -5.35
C ILE A 306 16.75 -14.45 -3.94
N PRO A 307 17.08 -15.75 -3.81
CA PRO A 307 17.49 -16.29 -2.51
C PRO A 307 18.89 -15.76 -2.19
N TYR A 308 19.11 -15.28 -0.97
CA TYR A 308 20.36 -14.73 -0.41
C TYR A 308 20.69 -13.27 -0.75
N THR A 309 20.97 -12.49 0.30
CA THR A 309 21.39 -11.09 0.24
C THR A 309 22.65 -10.89 -0.61
N SER A 310 23.65 -11.77 -0.51
CA SER A 310 24.88 -11.66 -1.29
C SER A 310 24.65 -11.75 -2.81
N ILE A 311 23.66 -12.54 -3.25
CA ILE A 311 23.29 -12.66 -4.67
C ILE A 311 22.43 -11.47 -5.08
N ILE A 312 21.58 -10.96 -4.18
CA ILE A 312 20.80 -9.73 -4.39
C ILE A 312 21.75 -8.56 -4.68
N GLU A 313 22.72 -8.31 -3.81
CA GLU A 313 23.68 -7.19 -3.96
C GLU A 313 24.46 -7.28 -5.27
N GLN A 314 24.95 -8.47 -5.63
CA GLN A 314 25.65 -8.69 -6.90
C GLN A 314 24.74 -8.44 -8.11
N THR A 315 23.50 -8.92 -8.05
CA THR A 315 22.54 -8.77 -9.14
C THR A 315 22.09 -7.32 -9.28
N ALA A 316 21.86 -6.63 -8.16
CA ALA A 316 21.53 -5.21 -8.12
C ALA A 316 22.67 -4.37 -8.68
N ALA A 317 23.93 -4.65 -8.33
CA ALA A 317 25.09 -3.96 -8.90
C ALA A 317 25.15 -4.10 -10.43
N VAL A 318 24.87 -5.30 -10.96
CA VAL A 318 24.75 -5.50 -12.42
C VAL A 318 23.62 -4.65 -12.99
N TYR A 319 22.44 -4.67 -12.39
CA TYR A 319 21.30 -3.87 -12.88
C TYR A 319 21.53 -2.37 -12.77
N LYS A 320 22.21 -1.88 -11.75
CA LYS A 320 22.58 -0.46 -11.61
C LYS A 320 23.54 -0.01 -12.71
N GLN A 321 24.47 -0.88 -13.12
CA GLN A 321 25.31 -0.63 -14.29
C GLN A 321 24.50 -0.54 -15.60
N VAL A 322 23.42 -1.30 -15.73
CA VAL A 322 22.58 -1.29 -16.94
C VAL A 322 21.58 -0.13 -16.94
N PHE A 323 20.93 0.12 -15.81
CA PHE A 323 19.74 0.97 -15.74
C PHE A 323 19.97 2.30 -15.01
N GLY A 324 21.09 2.47 -14.30
CA GLY A 324 21.29 3.58 -13.37
C GLY A 324 20.85 3.24 -11.93
N GLU A 325 21.38 3.98 -10.96
CA GLU A 325 21.10 3.81 -9.53
C GLU A 325 19.62 4.08 -9.21
N GLU A 326 19.01 5.05 -9.88
CA GLU A 326 17.63 5.48 -9.65
C GLU A 326 16.57 4.47 -10.11
N ALA A 327 16.96 3.54 -10.98
CA ALA A 327 16.08 2.55 -11.58
C ALA A 327 15.98 1.25 -10.77
N VAL A 328 16.89 1.03 -9.81
CA VAL A 328 17.02 -0.23 -9.08
C VAL A 328 16.75 -0.01 -7.60
N LEU A 329 15.65 -0.60 -7.11
CA LEU A 329 15.31 -0.62 -5.70
C LEU A 329 15.67 -1.99 -5.10
N GLU A 330 16.52 -1.99 -4.10
CA GLU A 330 16.88 -3.17 -3.32
C GLU A 330 16.00 -3.25 -2.07
N HIS A 331 15.47 -4.44 -1.79
CA HIS A 331 14.75 -4.71 -0.56
C HIS A 331 15.30 -5.98 0.07
N HIS A 332 15.88 -5.84 1.26
CA HIS A 332 16.44 -6.95 2.03
C HIS A 332 15.51 -7.23 3.19
N SER A 333 14.84 -8.37 3.15
CA SER A 333 14.09 -8.89 4.29
C SER A 333 14.89 -10.03 4.89
N ASN A 334 15.19 -9.94 6.17
CA ASN A 334 15.78 -11.02 6.94
C ASN A 334 14.87 -11.28 8.14
N ILE A 335 14.71 -12.55 8.52
CA ILE A 335 14.02 -12.90 9.76
C ILE A 335 14.91 -12.43 10.91
N ASP A 336 14.35 -11.63 11.82
CA ASP A 336 14.98 -11.22 13.07
C ASP A 336 14.39 -12.11 14.18
N PRO A 337 15.04 -13.24 14.53
CA PRO A 337 14.45 -14.23 15.43
C PRO A 337 14.09 -13.65 16.80
N ASP A 338 14.80 -12.60 17.23
CA ASP A 338 14.61 -11.96 18.54
C ASP A 338 13.41 -11.00 18.57
N LYS A 339 12.79 -10.70 17.42
CA LYS A 339 11.63 -9.78 17.30
C LYS A 339 10.36 -10.43 16.75
N GLU A 340 10.47 -11.64 16.21
CA GLU A 340 9.35 -12.35 15.55
C GLU A 340 8.87 -13.60 16.34
N ASP A 341 9.18 -13.69 17.63
CA ASP A 341 8.63 -14.68 18.59
C ASP A 341 7.41 -14.15 19.37
#